data_AF-A0A0L8HWI8-F1
#
_entry.id   AF-A0A0L8HWI8-F1
#
_cell.length_a   1.000
_cell.length_b   1.000
_cell.length_c   1.000
_cell.angle_alpha   90.00
_cell.angle_beta   90.00
_cell.angle_gamma   90.00
#
_symmetry.space_group_name_H-M   'P 1'
#
loop_
_entity.id
_entity.type
_entity.pdbx_description
1 polymer ?
#
loop_
_entity_poly.entity_id
_entity_poly.type
_entity_poly.pdbx_seq_one_letter_code
_entity_poly.pdbx_strand_id
1 'polypeptide(L)'
;KLNTGYYPIAKSVYYRYLIRWLQYFPLKQIHVADGSKLIVDPQEELLKVQDFLGLKRLISRDNFIYNNTRGFYCMLINSESKCLPPNKGHRNVSTSKVIAKQMAKYFKPYNDLFFQLIKKNLSWT
;
A
#
# COMPACT_ATOMS: atom_id res chain seq x y z
N LYS A 1 -2.23 -8.29 25.53
CA LYS A 1 -2.83 -6.94 25.36
C LYS A 1 -2.08 -6.23 24.23
N LEU A 2 -2.77 -5.52 23.33
CA LEU A 2 -2.11 -4.81 22.23
C LEU A 2 -1.19 -3.70 22.76
N ASN A 3 0.08 -3.71 22.35
CA ASN A 3 1.04 -2.64 22.68
C ASN A 3 0.98 -1.53 21.61
N THR A 4 0.23 -0.47 21.88
CA THR A 4 0.04 0.65 20.94
C THR A 4 1.29 1.54 20.80
N GLY A 5 2.23 1.46 21.75
CA GLY A 5 3.53 2.14 21.68
C GLY A 5 4.56 1.42 20.82
N TYR A 6 4.27 0.20 20.37
CA TYR A 6 5.14 -0.52 19.44
C TYR A 6 5.28 0.26 18.13
N TYR A 7 6.52 0.55 17.72
CA TYR A 7 6.83 1.48 16.63
C TYR A 7 6.02 1.24 15.34
N PRO A 8 5.89 0.00 14.81
CA PRO A 8 5.07 -0.27 13.63
C PRO A 8 3.58 0.06 13.82
N ILE A 9 3.03 -0.16 15.02
CA ILE A 9 1.62 0.17 15.32
C ILE A 9 1.44 1.68 15.36
N ALA A 10 2.33 2.39 16.06
CA ALA A 10 2.30 3.85 16.14
C ALA A 10 2.44 4.50 14.75
N LYS A 11 3.35 3.98 13.91
CA LYS A 11 3.59 4.46 12.54
C LYS A 11 2.43 4.18 11.58
N SER A 12 1.62 3.16 11.85
CA SER A 12 0.48 2.78 10.99
C SER A 12 -0.76 3.66 11.20
N VAL A 13 -0.70 4.66 12.10
CA VAL A 13 -1.77 5.64 12.28
C VAL A 13 -1.65 6.74 11.22
N TYR A 14 -1.95 6.41 9.96
CA TYR A 14 -1.59 7.23 8.79
C TYR A 14 -2.16 8.64 8.78
N TYR A 15 -3.38 8.86 9.28
CA TYR A 15 -3.99 10.20 9.33
C TYR A 15 -3.08 11.22 10.04
N ARG A 16 -2.39 10.82 11.13
CA ARG A 16 -1.52 11.70 11.92
C ARG A 16 -0.35 12.27 11.12
N TYR A 17 0.12 11.51 10.14
CA TYR A 17 1.20 11.92 9.27
C TYR A 17 0.66 12.74 8.10
N LEU A 18 -0.43 12.28 7.47
CA LEU A 18 -1.01 12.96 6.31
C LEU A 18 -1.46 14.39 6.63
N ILE A 19 -2.07 14.64 7.78
CA ILE A 19 -2.49 16.00 8.17
C ILE A 19 -1.33 17.00 8.19
N ARG A 20 -0.10 16.55 8.49
CA ARG A 20 1.09 17.42 8.51
C ARG A 20 1.53 17.76 7.09
N TRP A 21 1.51 16.78 6.19
CA TRP A 21 1.78 17.02 4.77
C TRP A 21 0.76 17.98 4.15
N LEU A 22 -0.51 17.85 4.53
CA LEU A 22 -1.60 18.71 4.04
C LEU A 22 -1.52 20.16 4.54
N GLN A 23 -0.67 20.49 5.50
CA GLN A 23 -0.38 21.88 5.88
C GLN A 23 0.40 22.62 4.79
N TYR A 24 1.16 21.89 3.96
CA TYR A 24 2.08 22.45 2.97
C TYR A 24 1.72 22.09 1.54
N PHE A 25 1.12 20.91 1.33
CA PHE A 25 0.77 20.41 0.01
C PHE A 25 -0.74 20.15 -0.08
N PRO A 26 -1.45 20.75 -1.05
CA PRO A 26 -2.84 20.42 -1.29
C PRO A 26 -2.97 18.94 -1.68
N LEU A 27 -4.08 18.31 -1.30
CA LEU A 27 -4.32 16.88 -1.54
C LEU A 27 -4.12 16.47 -3.02
N LYS A 28 -4.46 17.36 -3.97
CA LYS A 28 -4.27 17.12 -5.41
C LYS A 28 -2.82 16.89 -5.83
N GLN A 29 -1.84 17.24 -4.99
CA GLN A 29 -0.41 16.99 -5.20
C GLN A 29 0.10 15.75 -4.44
N ILE A 30 -0.79 14.97 -3.84
CA ILE A 30 -0.44 13.76 -3.10
C ILE A 30 -1.25 12.59 -3.66
N HIS A 31 -0.56 11.62 -4.26
CA HIS A 31 -1.16 10.36 -4.68
C HIS A 31 -1.01 9.29 -3.60
N VAL A 32 -2.11 8.65 -3.23
CA VAL A 32 -2.12 7.53 -2.27
C VAL A 32 -2.39 6.23 -3.04
N ALA A 33 -1.31 5.51 -3.33
CA ALA A 33 -1.37 4.18 -3.96
C ALA A 33 -1.89 3.13 -2.97
N ASP A 34 -2.73 2.23 -3.44
CA ASP A 34 -3.24 1.11 -2.65
C ASP A 34 -2.26 -0.06 -2.72
N GLY A 35 -1.52 -0.28 -1.63
CA GLY A 35 -0.53 -1.35 -1.55
C GLY A 35 -1.14 -2.75 -1.67
N SER A 36 -2.39 -2.97 -1.24
CA SER A 36 -3.07 -4.25 -1.37
C SER A 36 -3.39 -4.54 -2.84
N LYS A 37 -3.82 -3.51 -3.57
CA LYS A 37 -4.05 -3.61 -5.02
C LYS A 37 -2.76 -3.75 -5.80
N LEU A 38 -1.69 -3.03 -5.43
CA LEU A 38 -0.40 -3.11 -6.11
C LEU A 38 0.19 -4.53 -6.09
N ILE A 39 -0.07 -5.29 -5.03
CA ILE A 39 0.36 -6.70 -4.92
C ILE A 39 -0.41 -7.61 -5.90
N VAL A 40 -1.70 -7.36 -6.09
CA VAL A 40 -2.61 -8.24 -6.85
C VAL A 40 -2.73 -7.84 -8.33
N ASP A 41 -2.77 -6.55 -8.60
CA ASP A 41 -2.83 -5.96 -9.93
C ASP A 41 -1.91 -4.72 -10.00
N PRO A 42 -0.59 -4.93 -10.18
CA PRO A 42 0.37 -3.83 -10.23
C PRO A 42 0.13 -2.88 -11.41
N GLN A 43 -0.41 -3.39 -12.52
CA GLN A 43 -0.68 -2.60 -13.72
C GLN A 43 -1.75 -1.55 -13.43
N GLU A 44 -2.86 -1.92 -12.78
CA GLU A 44 -3.94 -0.98 -12.46
C GLU A 44 -3.46 0.16 -11.55
N GLU A 45 -2.73 -0.15 -10.48
CA GLU A 45 -2.22 0.87 -9.56
C GLU A 45 -1.16 1.77 -10.21
N LEU A 46 -0.27 1.21 -11.04
CA LEU A 46 0.76 1.99 -11.72
C LEU A 46 0.20 2.90 -12.81
N LEU A 47 -0.90 2.53 -13.48
CA LEU A 47 -1.59 3.44 -14.38
C LEU A 47 -2.13 4.68 -13.65
N LYS A 48 -2.67 4.52 -12.44
CA LYS A 48 -3.14 5.65 -11.62
C LYS A 48 -1.98 6.58 -11.24
N VAL A 49 -0.78 6.01 -11.03
CA VAL A 49 0.44 6.80 -10.82
C VAL A 49 0.84 7.56 -12.08
N GLN A 50 0.78 6.91 -13.26
CA GLN A 50 1.07 7.60 -14.54
C GLN A 50 0.12 8.77 -14.78
N ASP A 51 -1.18 8.59 -14.53
CA ASP A 51 -2.18 9.65 -14.65
C ASP A 51 -1.90 10.82 -13.71
N PHE A 52 -1.61 10.52 -12.44
CA PHE A 52 -1.30 11.53 -11.44
C PHE A 52 -0.06 12.36 -11.81
N LEU A 53 0.95 11.73 -12.39
CA LEU A 53 2.17 12.39 -12.84
C LEU A 53 2.04 13.08 -14.22
N GLY A 54 0.90 12.93 -14.90
CA GLY A 54 0.70 13.45 -16.26
C GLY A 54 1.53 12.72 -17.32
N LEU A 55 1.88 11.46 -17.10
CA LEU A 55 2.67 10.63 -18.02
C LEU A 55 1.76 9.89 -19.01
N LYS A 56 2.26 9.68 -20.23
CA LYS A 56 1.60 8.80 -21.22
C LYS A 56 1.48 7.39 -20.64
N ARG A 57 0.28 6.80 -20.67
CA ARG A 57 0.05 5.40 -20.24
C ARG A 57 0.80 4.43 -21.15
N LEU A 58 1.86 3.83 -20.61
CA LEU A 58 2.75 2.91 -21.34
C LEU A 58 2.88 1.56 -20.62
N ILE A 59 2.56 1.51 -19.33
CA ILE A 59 2.61 0.28 -18.54
C ILE A 59 1.41 -0.60 -18.93
N SER A 60 1.71 -1.80 -19.41
CA SER A 60 0.74 -2.85 -19.72
C SER A 60 0.94 -4.07 -18.82
N ARG A 61 0.05 -5.06 -18.94
CA ARG A 61 0.17 -6.33 -18.20
C ARG A 61 1.41 -7.11 -18.62
N ASP A 62 1.86 -6.94 -19.86
CA ASP A 62 3.04 -7.61 -20.41
C ASP A 62 4.35 -7.13 -19.78
N ASN A 63 4.33 -6.01 -19.05
CA ASN A 63 5.48 -5.57 -18.26
C ASN A 63 5.66 -6.37 -16.98
N PHE A 64 4.70 -7.23 -16.61
CA PHE A 64 4.73 -7.98 -15.36
C PHE A 64 4.63 -9.48 -15.59
N ILE A 65 5.41 -10.24 -14.82
CA ILE A 65 5.34 -11.69 -14.76
C ILE A 65 5.15 -12.13 -13.32
N TYR A 66 4.15 -12.98 -13.07
CA TYR A 66 3.93 -13.50 -11.73
C TYR A 66 4.93 -14.61 -11.42
N ASN A 67 5.66 -14.49 -10.31
CA ASN A 67 6.61 -15.50 -9.87
C ASN A 67 6.00 -16.31 -8.72
N ASN A 68 5.60 -17.56 -9.01
CA ASN A 68 4.97 -18.46 -8.03
C ASN A 68 5.87 -18.77 -6.82
N THR A 69 7.19 -18.89 -7.01
CA THR A 69 8.14 -19.15 -5.93
C THR A 69 8.27 -17.96 -4.99
N ARG A 70 8.23 -16.74 -5.54
CA ARG A 70 8.26 -15.50 -4.76
C ARG A 70 6.89 -15.16 -4.17
N GLY A 71 5.80 -15.51 -4.84
CA GLY A 71 4.43 -15.13 -4.50
C GLY A 71 4.08 -13.68 -4.86
N PHE A 72 4.82 -13.06 -5.78
CA PHE A 72 4.65 -11.66 -6.19
C PHE A 72 4.91 -11.50 -7.68
N TYR A 73 4.39 -10.40 -8.25
CA TYR A 73 4.76 -9.95 -9.58
C TYR A 73 6.20 -9.41 -9.62
N CYS A 74 6.92 -9.76 -10.68
CA CYS A 74 8.23 -9.23 -11.06
C CYS A 74 8.09 -8.41 -12.34
N MET A 75 9.02 -7.50 -12.62
CA MET A 75 9.01 -6.70 -13.85
C MET A 75 9.78 -7.41 -14.96
N LEU A 76 9.27 -7.34 -16.19
CA LEU A 76 9.99 -7.76 -17.39
C LEU A 76 10.71 -6.56 -17.99
N ILE A 77 12.05 -6.62 -18.02
CA ILE A 77 12.92 -5.57 -18.56
C ILE A 77 13.86 -6.23 -19.56
N ASN A 78 13.81 -5.83 -20.83
CA ASN A 78 14.61 -6.42 -21.92
C ASN A 78 14.47 -7.96 -21.98
N SER A 79 13.25 -8.47 -21.82
CA SER A 79 12.92 -9.90 -21.75
C SER A 79 13.52 -10.65 -20.55
N GLU A 80 14.17 -9.96 -19.61
CA GLU A 80 14.61 -10.52 -18.34
C GLU A 80 13.63 -10.21 -17.22
N SER A 81 13.30 -11.23 -16.42
CA SER A 81 12.50 -11.06 -15.21
C SER A 81 13.36 -10.51 -14.07
N LYS A 82 13.03 -9.30 -13.61
CA LYS A 82 13.66 -8.62 -12.48
C LYS A 82 12.68 -8.53 -11.32
N CYS A 83 12.89 -9.40 -10.34
CA CYS A 83 12.11 -9.42 -9.10
C CYS A 83 12.69 -8.48 -8.04
N LEU A 84 11.87 -8.11 -7.07
CA LEU A 84 12.33 -7.36 -5.89
C LEU A 84 13.39 -8.16 -5.10
N PRO A 85 14.29 -7.48 -4.36
CA PRO A 85 15.34 -8.14 -3.61
C PRO A 85 14.79 -9.05 -2.49
N PRO A 86 15.59 -9.99 -1.95
CA PRO A 86 15.13 -10.97 -0.95
C PRO A 86 14.58 -10.39 0.36
N ASN A 87 14.89 -9.13 0.68
CA ASN A 87 14.35 -8.42 1.85
C ASN A 87 12.94 -7.83 1.62
N LYS A 88 12.30 -8.17 0.50
CA LYS A 88 10.92 -7.80 0.15
C LYS A 88 10.08 -9.07 0.02
N GLY A 89 8.85 -9.02 0.54
CA GLY A 89 7.93 -10.17 0.47
C GLY A 89 8.16 -11.22 1.56
N HIS A 90 8.64 -10.82 2.75
CA HIS A 90 8.78 -11.74 3.88
C HIS A 90 7.43 -12.38 4.25
N ARG A 91 7.45 -13.66 4.62
CA ARG A 91 6.26 -14.34 5.14
C ARG A 91 5.80 -13.62 6.39
N ASN A 92 4.54 -13.18 6.39
CA ASN A 92 3.91 -12.62 7.56
C ASN A 92 3.87 -13.67 8.67
N VAL A 93 4.28 -13.28 9.87
CA VAL A 93 4.16 -14.15 11.06
C VAL A 93 2.68 -14.31 11.38
N SER A 94 2.25 -15.55 11.62
CA SER A 94 0.87 -15.84 12.01
C SER A 94 0.54 -15.09 13.29
N THR A 95 -0.42 -14.18 13.20
CA THR A 95 -0.91 -13.40 14.35
C THR A 95 -2.18 -14.05 14.87
N SER A 96 -2.34 -14.14 16.20
CA SER A 96 -3.55 -14.74 16.77
C SER A 96 -4.80 -13.94 16.37
N LYS A 97 -5.92 -14.65 16.14
CA LYS A 97 -7.20 -14.02 15.76
C LYS A 97 -7.65 -12.94 16.76
N VAL A 98 -7.32 -13.14 18.05
CA VAL A 98 -7.61 -12.18 19.12
C VAL A 98 -6.84 -10.87 18.92
N ILE A 99 -5.53 -10.94 18.64
CA ILE A 99 -4.71 -9.75 18.40
C ILE A 99 -5.12 -9.06 17.09
N ALA A 100 -5.39 -9.82 16.02
CA ALA A 100 -5.88 -9.26 14.77
C ALA A 100 -7.18 -8.47 14.96
N LYS A 101 -8.15 -9.02 15.70
CA LYS A 101 -9.41 -8.33 16.03
C LYS A 101 -9.19 -7.08 16.89
N GLN A 102 -8.24 -7.13 17.84
CA GLN A 102 -7.86 -5.96 18.63
C GLN A 102 -7.20 -4.87 17.77
N MET A 103 -6.34 -5.24 16.82
CA MET A 103 -5.71 -4.32 15.88
C MET A 103 -6.75 -3.67 14.96
N ALA A 104 -7.64 -4.46 14.36
CA ALA A 104 -8.76 -3.96 13.54
C ALA A 104 -9.59 -2.91 14.32
N LYS A 105 -10.02 -3.25 15.54
CA LYS A 105 -10.76 -2.33 16.41
C LYS A 105 -9.97 -1.06 16.75
N TYR A 106 -8.68 -1.19 16.99
CA TYR A 106 -7.80 -0.05 17.32
C TYR A 106 -7.60 0.89 16.12
N PHE A 107 -7.36 0.35 14.92
CA PHE A 107 -7.10 1.15 13.73
C PHE A 107 -8.35 1.75 13.10
N LYS A 108 -9.52 1.12 13.27
CA LYS A 108 -10.78 1.58 12.65
C LYS A 108 -11.03 3.09 12.70
N PRO A 109 -11.07 3.77 13.87
CA PRO A 109 -11.35 5.21 13.90
C PRO A 109 -10.27 6.04 13.17
N TYR A 110 -9.03 5.57 13.15
CA TYR A 110 -7.92 6.23 12.46
C TYR A 110 -7.94 6.01 10.95
N ASN A 111 -8.39 4.83 10.51
CA ASN A 111 -8.61 4.52 9.10
C ASN A 111 -9.77 5.34 8.56
N ASP A 112 -10.88 5.45 9.30
CA ASP A 112 -12.03 6.27 8.91
C ASP A 112 -11.61 7.75 8.69
N LEU A 113 -10.82 8.32 9.63
CA LEU A 113 -10.25 9.67 9.47
C LEU A 113 -9.31 9.77 8.26
N PHE A 114 -8.45 8.78 8.04
CA PHE A 114 -7.54 8.76 6.90
C PHE A 114 -8.30 8.73 5.58
N PHE A 115 -9.32 7.87 5.45
CA PHE A 115 -10.15 7.73 4.26
C PHE A 115 -10.92 9.02 3.93
N GLN A 116 -11.40 9.72 4.96
CA GLN A 116 -12.00 11.04 4.80
C GLN A 116 -10.99 12.05 4.23
N LEU A 117 -9.76 12.08 4.77
CA LEU A 117 -8.71 13.00 4.30
C LEU A 117 -8.30 12.74 2.85
N ILE A 118 -8.14 11.47 2.46
CA ILE A 118 -7.73 11.11 1.09
C ILE A 118 -8.90 11.05 0.10
N LYS A 119 -10.13 11.26 0.57
CA LYS A 119 -11.38 11.16 -0.21
C LYS A 119 -11.50 9.83 -0.95
N LYS A 120 -11.03 8.74 -0.34
CA LYS A 120 -10.98 7.39 -0.92
C LYS A 120 -11.09 6.36 0.21
N ASN A 121 -11.92 5.33 0.00
CA ASN A 121 -12.00 4.18 0.90
C ASN A 121 -11.10 3.06 0.37
N LEU A 122 -10.22 2.53 1.22
CA LEU A 122 -9.31 1.42 0.88
C LEU A 122 -9.80 0.06 1.39
N SER A 123 -11.03 -0.01 1.93
CA SER A 123 -11.69 -1.23 2.39
C SER A 123 -10.89 -2.04 3.41
N TRP A 124 -10.07 -1.37 4.23
CA TRP A 124 -9.34 -2.03 5.30
C TRP A 124 -10.28 -2.42 6.44
N THR A 125 -10.16 -3.66 6.91
CA THR A 125 -10.91 -4.23 8.03
C THR A 125 -10.09 -4.26 9.30
#